data_AF-A0A7L4DIT8-F1
#
_entry.id   AF-A0A7L4DIT8-F1
#
_cell.length_a   1.000
_cell.length_b   1.000
_cell.length_c   1.000
_cell.angle_alpha   90.00
_cell.angle_beta   90.00
_cell.angle_gamma   90.00
#
_symmetry.space_group_name_H-M   'P 1'
#
loop_
_entity.id
_entity.type
_entity.pdbx_description
1 polymer ?
#
loop_
_entity_poly.entity_id
_entity_poly.type
_entity_poly.pdbx_seq_one_letter_code
_entity_poly.pdbx_strand_id
1 'polypeptide(L)'
;AAFFSWLDYLDELVLGAHPVVADAIAETMEEKFFQGILQPQLLQMSELDVLSATAMLTGTVRQIRAPPLLHRLVLFLLGPDRHPETPGDTPHPLRTQLIDRCNHLSDEISLASLRLFEELLRKPHEHVARSLVLRNLETRGYLQRGPPVPEERGPPETDPDEDGLDLEEDPYFTDGFPDAGFRTAKKPLPGSGKGQVSEVVSR
;
A
#
# COMPACT_ATOMS: atom_id res chain seq x y z
N ALA A 1 -27.68 8.12 9.91
CA ALA A 1 -28.13 7.21 8.83
C ALA A 1 -28.10 7.89 7.47
N ALA A 2 -28.85 8.98 7.27
CA ALA A 2 -28.97 9.67 5.97
C ALA A 2 -27.63 10.05 5.31
N PHE A 3 -26.66 10.57 6.08
CA PHE A 3 -25.33 10.90 5.56
C PHE A 3 -24.61 9.69 4.94
N PHE A 4 -24.51 8.58 5.67
CA PHE A 4 -23.82 7.39 5.17
C PHE A 4 -24.57 6.72 4.02
N SER A 5 -25.91 6.82 3.95
CA SER A 5 -26.64 6.37 2.77
C SER A 5 -26.34 7.22 1.53
N TRP A 6 -26.21 8.53 1.69
CA TRP A 6 -25.78 9.42 0.61
C TRP A 6 -24.33 9.15 0.17
N LEU A 7 -23.43 8.93 1.14
CA LEU A 7 -22.04 8.60 0.85
C LEU A 7 -21.92 7.25 0.13
N ASP A 8 -22.72 6.24 0.52
CA ASP A 8 -22.80 4.94 -0.17
C ASP A 8 -23.16 5.12 -1.64
N TYR A 9 -24.23 5.86 -1.89
CA TYR A 9 -24.71 6.15 -3.24
C TYR A 9 -23.64 6.86 -4.08
N LEU A 10 -22.95 7.84 -3.49
CA LEU A 10 -21.88 8.54 -4.16
C LEU A 10 -20.69 7.63 -4.47
N ASP A 11 -20.28 6.78 -3.53
CA ASP A 11 -19.17 5.85 -3.72
C ASP A 11 -19.48 4.85 -4.85
N GLU A 12 -20.69 4.28 -4.88
CA GLU A 12 -21.16 3.42 -5.96
C GLU A 12 -21.26 4.16 -7.31
N LEU A 13 -21.69 5.43 -7.29
CA LEU A 13 -21.72 6.27 -8.49
C LEU A 13 -20.31 6.48 -9.06
N VAL A 14 -19.33 6.78 -8.21
CA VAL A 14 -17.93 6.97 -8.64
C VAL A 14 -17.33 5.65 -9.14
N LEU A 15 -17.67 4.52 -8.51
CA LEU A 15 -17.24 3.19 -8.98
C LEU A 15 -17.75 2.86 -10.39
N GLY A 16 -18.99 3.26 -10.72
CA GLY A 16 -19.61 2.99 -12.02
C GLY A 16 -19.39 4.06 -13.09
N ALA A 17 -18.83 5.22 -12.74
CA ALA A 17 -18.68 6.35 -13.64
C ALA A 17 -17.47 6.23 -14.58
N HIS A 18 -17.51 6.97 -15.69
CA HIS A 18 -16.34 7.17 -16.55
C HIS A 18 -15.20 7.85 -15.75
N PRO A 19 -13.93 7.48 -15.91
CA PRO A 19 -12.82 7.98 -15.08
C PRO A 19 -12.77 9.51 -14.94
N VAL A 20 -12.94 10.25 -16.04
CA VAL A 20 -12.97 11.72 -16.02
C VAL A 20 -14.08 12.29 -15.13
N VAL A 21 -15.24 11.64 -15.09
CA VAL A 21 -16.37 12.06 -14.25
C VAL A 21 -16.13 11.64 -12.80
N ALA A 22 -15.64 10.42 -12.58
CA ALA A 22 -15.26 9.93 -11.26
C ALA A 22 -14.23 10.84 -10.58
N ASP A 23 -13.21 11.27 -11.33
CA ASP A 23 -12.18 12.19 -10.86
C ASP A 23 -12.75 13.57 -10.53
N ALA A 24 -13.61 14.12 -11.39
CA ALA A 24 -14.27 15.42 -11.14
C ALA A 24 -15.17 15.38 -9.89
N ILE A 25 -15.90 14.28 -9.67
CA ILE A 25 -16.69 14.07 -8.45
C ILE A 25 -15.77 13.98 -7.22
N ALA A 26 -14.66 13.25 -7.32
CA ALA A 26 -13.73 13.08 -6.22
C ALA A 26 -13.02 14.39 -5.84
N GLU A 27 -12.67 15.21 -6.83
CA GLU A 27 -12.15 16.57 -6.62
C GLU A 27 -13.19 17.47 -5.94
N THR A 28 -14.44 17.43 -6.39
CA THR A 28 -15.54 18.18 -5.76
C THR A 28 -15.75 17.75 -4.31
N MET A 29 -15.65 16.44 -4.01
CA MET A 29 -15.71 15.91 -2.65
C MET A 29 -14.58 16.43 -1.78
N GLU A 30 -13.36 16.43 -2.31
CA GLU A 30 -12.20 16.94 -1.60
C GLU A 30 -12.41 18.41 -1.19
N GLU A 31 -12.79 19.27 -2.13
CA GLU A 31 -12.96 20.69 -1.86
C GLU A 31 -14.14 20.97 -0.93
N LYS A 32 -15.32 20.42 -1.24
CA LYS A 32 -16.56 20.81 -0.55
C LYS A 32 -16.73 20.10 0.78
N PHE A 33 -16.36 18.83 0.85
CA PHE A 33 -16.61 18.02 2.04
C PHE A 33 -15.35 17.82 2.87
N PHE A 34 -14.24 17.33 2.29
CA PHE A 34 -13.04 17.05 3.08
C PHE A 34 -12.42 18.33 3.64
N GLN A 35 -12.11 19.29 2.77
CA GLN A 35 -11.50 20.56 3.16
C GLN A 35 -12.54 21.54 3.71
N GLY A 36 -13.70 21.66 3.06
CA GLY A 36 -14.73 22.63 3.45
C GLY A 36 -15.47 22.33 4.76
N ILE A 37 -15.61 21.05 5.13
CA ILE A 37 -16.45 20.63 6.27
C ILE A 37 -15.65 19.81 7.29
N LEU A 38 -14.99 18.72 6.86
CA LEU A 38 -14.30 17.82 7.79
C LEU A 38 -13.06 18.46 8.40
N GLN A 39 -12.21 19.12 7.61
CA GLN A 39 -10.98 19.74 8.12
C GLN A 39 -11.21 20.70 9.28
N PRO A 40 -12.10 21.71 9.21
CA PRO A 40 -12.29 22.62 10.33
C PRO A 40 -12.85 21.91 11.56
N GLN A 41 -13.68 20.87 11.39
CA GLN A 41 -14.21 20.05 12.49
C GLN A 41 -13.12 19.20 13.14
N LEU A 42 -12.26 18.58 12.32
CA LEU A 42 -11.14 17.79 12.80
C LEU A 42 -10.10 18.68 13.49
N LEU A 43 -9.93 19.94 13.09
CA LEU A 43 -8.99 20.87 13.75
C LEU A 43 -9.55 21.52 15.03
N GLN A 44 -10.82 21.31 15.38
CA GLN A 44 -11.41 21.83 16.62
C GLN A 44 -10.72 21.28 17.89
N MET A 45 -10.88 22.01 18.99
CA MET A 45 -10.34 21.67 20.31
C MET A 45 -11.41 21.14 21.29
N SER A 46 -12.70 21.19 20.93
CA SER A 46 -13.77 20.72 21.81
C SER A 46 -13.82 19.18 21.79
N GLU A 47 -13.89 18.55 22.96
CA GLU A 47 -13.86 17.08 23.07
C GLU A 47 -15.03 16.42 22.32
N LEU A 48 -16.25 16.95 22.48
CA LEU A 48 -17.44 16.42 21.80
C LEU A 48 -17.31 16.53 20.27
N ASP A 49 -16.83 17.66 19.76
CA ASP A 49 -16.67 17.85 18.32
C ASP A 49 -15.55 16.97 17.77
N VAL A 50 -14.45 16.80 18.50
CA VAL A 50 -13.36 15.90 18.12
C VAL A 50 -13.85 14.46 18.03
N LEU A 51 -14.58 13.97 19.04
CA LEU A 51 -15.13 12.62 19.04
C LEU A 51 -16.12 12.41 17.91
N SER A 52 -17.04 13.36 17.72
CA SER A 52 -18.05 13.31 16.64
C SER A 52 -17.41 13.33 15.25
N ALA A 53 -16.49 14.26 15.01
CA ALA A 53 -15.77 14.40 13.74
C ALA A 53 -14.90 13.16 13.45
N THR A 54 -14.21 12.64 14.46
CA THR A 54 -13.39 11.42 14.32
C THR A 54 -14.27 10.20 14.05
N ALA A 55 -15.42 10.08 14.69
CA ALA A 55 -16.37 9.00 14.43
C ALA A 55 -16.97 9.09 13.01
N MET A 56 -17.35 10.28 12.56
CA MET A 56 -17.83 10.50 11.19
C MET A 56 -16.74 10.17 10.17
N LEU A 57 -15.50 10.62 10.41
CA LEU A 57 -14.36 10.32 9.55
C LEU A 57 -14.07 8.83 9.50
N THR A 58 -14.09 8.14 10.64
CA THR A 58 -13.90 6.68 10.71
C THR A 58 -14.97 5.95 9.89
N GLY A 59 -16.24 6.36 10.01
CA GLY A 59 -17.32 5.83 9.18
C GLY A 59 -17.12 6.11 7.68
N THR A 60 -16.63 7.31 7.35
CA THR A 60 -16.37 7.75 5.97
C THR A 60 -15.25 6.93 5.34
N VAL A 61 -14.12 6.78 6.05
CA VAL A 61 -13.02 5.90 5.65
C VAL A 61 -13.56 4.51 5.43
N ARG A 62 -14.27 3.92 6.41
CA ARG A 62 -14.80 2.55 6.29
C ARG A 62 -15.67 2.37 5.04
N GLN A 63 -16.53 3.34 4.72
CA GLN A 63 -17.50 3.23 3.63
C GLN A 63 -16.89 3.41 2.23
N ILE A 64 -15.94 4.35 2.06
CA ILE A 64 -15.38 4.65 0.74
C ILE A 64 -14.58 3.47 0.20
N ARG A 65 -14.91 3.01 -1.01
CA ARG A 65 -14.25 1.94 -1.77
C ARG A 65 -13.76 2.42 -3.13
N ALA A 66 -14.38 3.46 -3.69
CA ALA A 66 -13.99 3.97 -5.00
C ALA A 66 -12.54 4.48 -4.98
N PRO A 67 -11.65 3.98 -5.88
CA PRO A 67 -10.24 4.37 -5.86
C PRO A 67 -9.99 5.88 -5.95
N PRO A 68 -10.70 6.66 -6.80
CA PRO A 68 -10.50 8.12 -6.86
C PRO A 68 -10.84 8.84 -5.55
N LEU A 69 -11.94 8.47 -4.91
CA LEU A 69 -12.36 9.04 -3.62
C LEU A 69 -11.41 8.65 -2.49
N LEU A 70 -11.03 7.37 -2.44
CA LEU A 70 -10.10 6.87 -1.44
C LEU A 70 -8.74 7.57 -1.56
N HIS A 71 -8.25 7.74 -2.79
CA HIS A 71 -6.99 8.43 -3.04
C HIS A 71 -7.01 9.86 -2.48
N ARG A 72 -8.05 10.63 -2.83
CA ARG A 72 -8.23 12.02 -2.37
C ARG A 72 -8.37 12.10 -0.85
N LEU A 73 -9.14 11.20 -0.24
CA LEU A 73 -9.29 11.12 1.23
C LEU A 73 -7.94 10.83 1.92
N VAL A 74 -7.16 9.90 1.37
CA VAL A 74 -5.86 9.52 1.95
C VAL A 74 -4.87 10.68 1.85
N LEU A 75 -4.79 11.39 0.71
CA LEU A 75 -3.93 12.56 0.58
C LEU A 75 -4.39 13.72 1.48
N PHE A 76 -5.71 13.91 1.62
CA PHE A 76 -6.27 14.88 2.54
C PHE A 76 -5.86 14.62 3.99
N LEU A 77 -5.89 13.36 4.45
CA LEU A 77 -5.57 13.00 5.84
C LEU A 77 -4.07 12.93 6.11
N LEU A 78 -3.30 12.36 5.18
CA LEU A 78 -1.90 12.01 5.41
C LEU A 78 -0.91 12.94 4.71
N GLY A 79 -1.40 13.85 3.87
CA GLY A 79 -0.59 14.71 3.01
C GLY A 79 -0.10 14.00 1.75
N PRO A 80 0.32 14.75 0.71
CA PRO A 80 0.81 14.18 -0.54
C PRO A 80 2.25 13.64 -0.44
N ASP A 81 3.00 14.06 0.58
CA ASP A 81 4.42 13.79 0.68
C ASP A 81 4.72 12.32 0.96
N ARG A 82 5.50 11.72 0.06
CA ARG A 82 5.97 10.32 0.13
C ARG A 82 7.40 10.20 0.68
N HIS A 83 8.00 11.35 1.00
CA HIS A 83 9.37 11.45 1.47
C HIS A 83 9.47 11.06 2.95
N PRO A 84 10.59 10.46 3.36
CA PRO A 84 10.85 10.20 4.77
C PRO A 84 10.83 11.50 5.58
N GLU A 85 10.34 11.45 6.82
CA GLU A 85 10.34 12.62 7.70
C GLU A 85 11.79 12.97 8.07
N THR A 86 12.17 14.23 7.83
CA THR A 86 13.47 14.77 8.23
C THR A 86 13.31 15.88 9.28
N PRO A 87 14.28 16.06 10.19
CA PRO A 87 14.23 17.15 11.16
C PRO A 87 14.18 18.51 10.45
N GLY A 88 13.04 19.21 10.54
CA GLY A 88 12.80 20.51 9.90
C GLY A 88 11.71 20.52 8.83
N ASP A 89 11.17 19.36 8.44
CA ASP A 89 10.02 19.31 7.53
C ASP A 89 8.77 19.89 8.20
N THR A 90 8.02 20.73 7.48
CA THR A 90 6.67 21.15 7.91
C THR A 90 5.73 19.95 7.81
N PRO A 91 5.21 19.44 8.95
CA PRO A 91 4.40 18.26 8.91
C PRO A 91 2.98 18.58 8.43
N HIS A 92 2.31 17.61 7.83
CA HIS A 92 0.93 17.76 7.41
C HIS A 92 0.03 17.95 8.66
N PRO A 93 -0.68 19.08 8.82
CA PRO A 93 -1.29 19.46 10.09
C PRO A 93 -2.34 18.45 10.57
N LEU A 94 -3.15 17.92 9.67
CA LEU A 94 -4.15 16.90 10.03
C LEU A 94 -3.49 15.59 10.47
N ARG A 95 -2.43 15.17 9.78
CA ARG A 95 -1.71 13.94 10.14
C ARG A 95 -1.10 14.07 11.53
N THR A 96 -0.40 15.16 11.80
CA THR A 96 0.22 15.42 13.11
C THR A 96 -0.85 15.43 14.20
N GLN A 97 -1.93 16.17 14.01
CA GLN A 97 -2.97 16.28 15.01
C GLN A 97 -3.67 14.94 15.28
N LEU A 98 -3.95 14.15 14.24
CA LEU A 98 -4.58 12.83 14.40
C LEU A 98 -3.64 11.86 15.13
N ILE A 99 -2.33 11.90 14.86
CA ILE A 99 -1.33 11.09 15.56
C ILE A 99 -1.21 11.52 17.03
N ASP A 100 -1.14 12.82 17.30
CA ASP A 100 -1.07 13.35 18.68
C ASP A 100 -2.28 12.92 19.52
N ARG A 101 -3.46 12.85 18.89
CA ARG A 101 -4.69 12.38 19.54
C ARG A 101 -4.65 10.91 19.93
N CYS A 102 -3.81 10.08 19.33
CA CYS A 102 -3.66 8.68 19.77
C CYS A 102 -3.06 8.55 21.17
N ASN A 103 -2.41 9.60 21.68
CA ASN A 103 -1.84 9.67 23.02
C ASN A 103 -2.46 10.84 23.82
N HIS A 104 -3.76 11.04 23.66
CA HIS A 104 -4.51 12.09 24.36
C HIS A 104 -4.82 11.67 25.82
N LEU A 105 -4.97 12.65 26.71
CA LEU A 105 -5.31 12.43 28.13
C LEU A 105 -6.70 11.79 28.34
N SER A 106 -7.61 11.99 27.38
CA SER A 106 -8.92 11.35 27.34
C SER A 106 -8.82 10.04 26.56
N ASP A 107 -9.03 8.92 27.25
CA ASP A 107 -9.00 7.58 26.67
C ASP A 107 -10.00 7.43 25.51
N GLU A 108 -11.13 8.14 25.57
CA GLU A 108 -12.14 8.11 24.50
C GLU A 108 -11.60 8.70 23.20
N ILE A 109 -10.90 9.83 23.27
CA ILE A 109 -10.28 10.47 22.10
C ILE A 109 -9.16 9.57 21.55
N SER A 110 -8.33 9.02 22.43
CA SER A 110 -7.23 8.11 22.05
C SER A 110 -7.77 6.87 21.34
N LEU A 111 -8.78 6.22 21.91
CA LEU A 111 -9.40 5.04 21.33
C LEU A 111 -10.12 5.35 20.00
N ALA A 112 -10.86 6.45 19.92
CA ALA A 112 -11.53 6.87 18.69
C ALA A 112 -10.52 7.12 17.56
N SER A 113 -9.40 7.76 17.88
CA SER A 113 -8.32 8.05 16.91
C SER A 113 -7.61 6.77 16.48
N LEU A 114 -7.32 5.85 17.40
CA LEU A 114 -6.75 4.54 17.07
C LEU A 114 -7.65 3.73 16.13
N ARG A 115 -8.97 3.73 16.36
CA ARG A 115 -9.94 3.07 15.47
C ARG A 115 -9.97 3.68 14.07
N LEU A 116 -9.81 4.99 13.95
CA LEU A 116 -9.67 5.65 12.65
C LEU A 116 -8.46 5.11 11.89
N PHE A 117 -7.29 5.03 12.54
CA PHE A 117 -6.08 4.51 11.90
C PHE A 117 -6.19 3.03 11.57
N GLU A 118 -6.85 2.25 12.41
CA GLU A 118 -7.18 0.85 12.14
C GLU A 118 -7.99 0.71 10.84
N GLU A 119 -9.02 1.54 10.65
CA GLU A 119 -9.81 1.57 9.41
C GLU A 119 -8.99 2.03 8.19
N LEU A 120 -8.08 3.00 8.37
CA LEU A 120 -7.18 3.43 7.29
C LEU A 120 -6.24 2.30 6.86
N LEU A 121 -5.62 1.60 7.82
CA LEU A 121 -4.68 0.52 7.56
C LEU A 121 -5.34 -0.69 6.87
N ARG A 122 -6.65 -0.87 7.04
CA ARG A 122 -7.43 -1.87 6.29
C ARG A 122 -7.62 -1.53 4.82
N LYS A 123 -7.37 -0.29 4.39
CA LYS A 123 -7.58 0.12 3.00
C LYS A 123 -6.44 -0.36 2.10
N PRO A 124 -6.76 -0.92 0.91
CA PRO A 124 -5.76 -1.36 -0.05
C PRO A 124 -5.14 -0.16 -0.80
N HIS A 125 -4.50 0.76 -0.08
CA HIS A 125 -3.92 1.97 -0.63
C HIS A 125 -2.48 2.17 -0.12
N GLU A 126 -1.50 2.01 -1.01
CA GLU A 126 -0.06 2.00 -0.70
C GLU A 126 0.39 3.22 0.13
N HIS A 127 -0.18 4.39 -0.17
CA HIS A 127 0.18 5.64 0.52
C HIS A 127 -0.11 5.62 2.03
N VAL A 128 -1.07 4.81 2.48
CA VAL A 128 -1.38 4.68 3.92
C VAL A 128 -0.22 4.03 4.65
N ALA A 129 0.19 2.83 4.23
CA ALA A 129 1.31 2.13 4.82
C ALA A 129 2.61 2.92 4.68
N ARG A 130 2.81 3.58 3.53
CA ARG A 130 3.99 4.41 3.33
C ARG A 130 4.06 5.61 4.29
N SER A 131 2.95 6.33 4.44
CA SER A 131 2.91 7.56 5.25
C SER A 131 2.88 7.30 6.75
N LEU A 132 2.20 6.23 7.19
CA LEU A 132 2.06 5.90 8.61
C LEU A 132 3.18 5.00 9.13
N VAL A 133 3.72 4.11 8.30
CA VAL A 133 4.75 3.14 8.71
C VAL A 133 6.11 3.53 8.15
N LEU A 134 6.29 3.45 6.83
CA LEU A 134 7.62 3.53 6.22
C LEU A 134 8.30 4.90 6.42
N ARG A 135 7.52 5.98 6.44
CA ARG A 135 8.00 7.35 6.66
C ARG A 135 8.55 7.56 8.07
N ASN A 136 8.08 6.79 9.05
CA ASN A 136 8.44 6.89 10.46
C ASN A 136 9.55 5.91 10.90
N LEU A 137 10.01 5.01 10.01
CA LEU A 137 11.08 4.07 10.33
C LEU A 137 12.46 4.73 10.21
N GLU A 138 13.14 4.93 11.34
CA GLU A 138 14.44 5.61 11.43
C GLU A 138 15.58 4.83 10.75
N THR A 139 15.65 3.52 10.95
CA THR A 139 16.76 2.66 10.47
C THR A 139 16.69 2.35 8.96
N ARG A 140 15.52 2.51 8.34
CA ARG A 140 15.28 2.37 6.88
C ARG A 140 15.92 1.12 6.24
N GLY A 141 16.03 0.02 6.98
CA GLY A 141 16.66 -1.22 6.52
C GLY A 141 16.02 -1.80 5.24
N TYR A 142 14.77 -1.45 4.94
CA TYR A 142 14.08 -1.81 3.70
C TYR A 142 14.69 -1.17 2.43
N LEU A 143 15.44 -0.07 2.56
CA LEU A 143 16.18 0.55 1.44
C LEU A 143 17.56 -0.07 1.23
N GLN A 144 18.09 -0.77 2.24
CA GLN A 144 19.29 -1.59 2.07
C GLN A 144 18.90 -2.83 1.29
N ARG A 145 18.85 -2.68 -0.04
CA ARG A 145 19.01 -3.84 -0.92
C ARG A 145 20.39 -4.39 -0.57
N GLY A 146 20.41 -5.55 0.08
CA GLY A 146 21.65 -6.26 0.36
C GLY A 146 22.51 -6.31 -0.90
N PRO A 147 23.84 -6.23 -0.78
CA PRO A 147 24.71 -6.38 -1.95
C PRO A 147 24.25 -7.61 -2.72
N PRO A 148 24.19 -7.56 -4.07
CA PRO A 148 23.92 -8.77 -4.84
C PRO A 148 24.93 -9.79 -4.33
N VAL A 149 24.43 -10.83 -3.67
CA VAL A 149 25.26 -11.97 -3.27
C VAL A 149 25.93 -12.36 -4.56
N PRO A 150 27.27 -12.24 -4.67
CA PRO A 150 27.95 -12.79 -5.81
C PRO A 150 27.50 -14.25 -5.83
N GLU A 151 26.93 -14.71 -6.95
CA GLU A 151 27.04 -16.13 -7.26
C GLU A 151 28.55 -16.39 -7.20
N GLU A 152 29.05 -16.84 -6.04
CA GLU A 152 30.31 -17.54 -5.95
C GLU A 152 30.08 -18.81 -6.75
N ARG A 153 30.25 -18.66 -8.05
CA ARG A 153 30.65 -19.74 -8.92
C ARG A 153 32.02 -20.14 -8.41
N GLY A 154 32.02 -20.96 -7.35
CA GLY A 154 33.21 -21.59 -6.83
C GLY A 154 33.96 -22.25 -8.00
N PRO A 155 35.29 -22.29 -7.96
CA PRO A 155 36.05 -23.10 -8.90
C PRO A 155 35.51 -24.55 -8.84
N PRO A 156 35.52 -25.31 -9.96
CA PRO A 156 34.97 -26.66 -9.97
C PRO A 156 35.72 -27.49 -8.94
N GLU A 157 35.06 -27.80 -7.83
CA GLU A 157 35.60 -28.67 -6.82
C GLU A 157 35.80 -30.05 -7.44
N THR A 158 37.02 -30.56 -7.29
CA THR A 158 37.41 -31.89 -7.71
C THR A 158 36.79 -32.85 -6.71
N ASP A 159 35.85 -33.70 -7.14
CA ASP A 159 35.20 -34.71 -6.30
C ASP A 159 36.22 -35.47 -5.44
N PRO A 160 36.11 -35.42 -4.09
CA PRO A 160 36.69 -36.41 -3.22
C PRO A 160 35.57 -37.31 -2.69
N ASP A 161 35.53 -38.51 -3.25
CA ASP A 161 35.06 -39.77 -2.68
C ASP A 161 33.87 -39.72 -1.68
N GLU A 162 32.75 -40.28 -2.14
CA GLU A 162 31.61 -40.70 -1.33
C GLU A 162 32.08 -41.66 -0.21
N ASP A 163 32.16 -41.17 1.02
CA ASP A 163 32.17 -42.03 2.21
C ASP A 163 31.51 -41.33 3.40
N GLY A 164 30.27 -41.75 3.69
CA GLY A 164 29.77 -41.88 5.06
C GLY A 164 29.37 -40.63 5.84
N LEU A 165 28.49 -39.78 5.30
CA LEU A 165 27.72 -38.86 6.14
C LEU A 165 26.30 -39.39 6.30
N ASP A 166 26.06 -40.09 7.42
CA ASP A 166 24.72 -40.34 7.96
C ASP A 166 24.03 -39.00 8.21
N LEU A 167 23.19 -38.58 7.25
CA LEU A 167 22.27 -37.47 7.43
C LEU A 167 21.05 -38.02 8.16
N GLU A 168 20.92 -37.71 9.45
CA GLU A 168 19.67 -37.93 10.20
C GLU A 168 18.54 -37.16 9.47
N GLU A 169 17.60 -37.90 8.89
CA GLU A 169 16.44 -37.32 8.22
C GLU A 169 15.52 -36.65 9.25
N ASP A 170 15.30 -35.34 9.09
CA ASP A 170 14.38 -34.56 9.91
C ASP A 170 12.93 -35.08 9.71
N PRO A 171 12.27 -35.60 10.76
CA PRO A 171 10.94 -36.19 10.67
C PRO A 171 9.82 -35.18 10.35
N TYR A 172 10.13 -33.88 10.22
CA TYR A 172 9.14 -32.85 9.94
C TYR A 172 8.92 -32.55 8.44
N PHE A 173 9.77 -33.09 7.54
CA PHE A 173 9.69 -32.82 6.10
C PHE A 173 9.23 -34.02 5.24
N THR A 174 8.82 -35.13 5.85
CA THR A 174 8.27 -36.29 5.15
C THR A 174 6.75 -36.22 5.02
N ASP A 175 6.23 -35.21 4.33
CA ASP A 175 4.90 -35.27 3.74
C ASP A 175 4.91 -34.70 2.33
N GLY A 176 4.70 -35.61 1.37
CA GLY A 176 4.97 -35.45 -0.04
C GLY A 176 4.13 -34.39 -0.75
N PHE A 177 4.80 -33.60 -1.58
CA PHE A 177 4.14 -32.85 -2.65
C PHE A 177 3.82 -33.81 -3.81
N PRO A 178 2.57 -33.87 -4.30
CA PRO A 178 2.22 -34.75 -5.41
C PRO A 178 2.82 -34.24 -6.72
N ASP A 179 3.39 -35.21 -7.43
CA ASP A 179 4.06 -35.14 -8.73
C ASP A 179 3.19 -34.42 -9.78
N ALA A 180 3.59 -33.20 -10.15
CA ALA A 180 3.07 -32.49 -11.32
C ALA A 180 4.25 -32.07 -12.19
N GLY A 181 4.63 -32.98 -13.09
CA GLY A 181 5.71 -32.79 -14.05
C GLY A 181 5.57 -31.52 -14.88
N PHE A 182 6.40 -30.53 -14.61
CA PHE A 182 6.69 -29.45 -15.55
C PHE A 182 7.91 -29.84 -16.39
N ARG A 183 7.61 -30.33 -17.61
CA ARG A 183 8.56 -30.48 -18.72
C ARG A 183 9.46 -29.25 -18.82
N THR A 184 10.75 -29.43 -18.62
CA THR A 184 11.77 -28.44 -18.98
C THR A 184 11.81 -28.33 -20.51
N ALA A 185 11.22 -27.26 -21.03
CA ALA A 185 11.37 -26.87 -22.43
C ALA A 185 12.84 -26.50 -22.69
N LYS A 186 13.54 -27.33 -23.47
CA LYS A 186 14.87 -27.01 -24.00
C LYS A 186 14.76 -25.75 -24.86
N LYS A 187 15.44 -24.68 -24.43
CA LYS A 187 15.64 -23.45 -25.21
C LYS A 187 16.62 -23.75 -26.36
N PRO A 188 16.31 -23.46 -27.63
CA PRO A 188 17.30 -23.58 -28.70
C PRO A 188 18.26 -22.39 -28.66
N LEU A 189 19.57 -22.67 -28.82
CA LEU A 189 20.59 -21.65 -29.07
C LEU A 189 20.34 -20.95 -30.42
N PRO A 190 20.62 -19.64 -30.57
CA PRO A 190 20.63 -19.00 -31.87
C PRO A 190 21.94 -19.29 -32.60
N GLY A 191 21.86 -20.15 -33.62
CA GLY A 191 22.92 -20.39 -34.59
C GLY A 191 22.98 -19.27 -35.63
N SER A 192 24.17 -18.68 -35.75
CA SER A 192 24.63 -17.81 -36.83
C SER A 192 24.48 -18.48 -38.20
N GLY A 193 23.93 -17.78 -39.20
CA GLY A 193 23.85 -18.30 -40.57
C GLY A 193 23.11 -17.42 -41.57
N LYS A 194 23.88 -16.69 -42.37
CA LYS A 194 23.53 -15.85 -43.53
C LYS A 194 22.52 -16.48 -44.52
N GLY A 195 21.67 -15.66 -45.15
CA GLY A 195 20.99 -16.06 -46.40
C GLY A 195 19.84 -15.17 -46.91
N GLN A 196 20.18 -14.21 -47.77
CA GLN A 196 19.43 -13.56 -48.89
C GLN A 196 17.88 -13.43 -48.92
N VAL A 197 17.44 -12.16 -49.01
CA VAL A 197 16.63 -11.50 -50.07
C VAL A 197 15.55 -12.31 -50.83
N SER A 198 14.27 -11.88 -50.72
CA SER A 198 13.52 -11.38 -51.89
C SER A 198 12.27 -10.58 -51.48
N GLU A 199 12.21 -9.38 -52.06
CA GLU A 199 11.07 -8.49 -52.29
C GLU A 199 9.98 -9.19 -53.11
N VAL A 200 8.69 -9.03 -52.76
CA VAL A 200 7.57 -8.88 -53.73
C VAL A 200 6.40 -8.10 -53.10
N VAL A 201 5.88 -7.15 -53.89
CA VAL A 201 4.78 -6.21 -53.66
C VAL A 201 3.42 -6.78 -54.13
N SER A 202 2.32 -6.21 -53.57
CA SER A 202 0.90 -6.25 -54.01
C SER A 202 0.08 -7.52 -53.70
N ARG A 203 -1.18 -7.45 -53.28
CA ARG A 203 -2.26 -6.48 -53.52
C ARG A 203 -3.09 -6.19 -52.26
#